data_AF-A0AA46NQ43-F1
#
_entry.id   AF-A0AA46NQ43-F1
#
_cell.length_a   1.000
_cell.length_b   1.000
_cell.length_c   1.000
_cell.angle_alpha   90.00
_cell.angle_beta   90.00
_cell.angle_gamma   90.00
#
_symmetry.space_group_name_H-M   'P 1'
#
loop_
_entity.id
_entity.type
_entity.pdbx_description
1 polymer ?
#
loop_
_entity_poly.entity_id
_entity_poly.type
_entity_poly.pdbx_seq_one_letter_code
_entity_poly.pdbx_strand_id
1 'polypeptide(L)'
;MVLGAKVKLSNLNTNEIYCFSNASFIEDSVVLSIDFLKLQEHFFNNNILVKELMNSLLKKTHQLQSLVNRELVFDATAKVAYMLVSDLKMFNNLKRQDVSFMLHIQPETLSRVLKKLSRDNIIEIENQQVIIKDEIALNSIFKGVAI
;
A
#
# COMPACT_ATOMS: atom_id res chain seq x y z
N MET A 1 -3.14 -32.85 4.41
CA MET A 1 -1.99 -33.04 3.51
C MET A 1 -1.67 -31.69 2.89
N VAL A 2 -0.67 -30.98 3.41
CA VAL A 2 -0.30 -29.64 2.90
C VAL A 2 0.46 -29.84 1.59
N LEU A 3 -0.25 -29.78 0.47
CA LEU A 3 0.36 -29.72 -0.85
C LEU A 3 0.92 -28.31 -1.03
N GLY A 4 2.22 -28.16 -0.77
CA GLY A 4 2.98 -26.95 -1.04
C GLY A 4 3.11 -26.71 -2.54
N ALA A 5 2.07 -26.15 -3.16
CA ALA A 5 2.11 -25.71 -4.54
C ALA A 5 2.83 -24.36 -4.62
N LYS A 6 3.96 -24.36 -5.33
CA LYS A 6 4.85 -23.22 -5.48
C LYS A 6 4.61 -22.52 -6.82
N VAL A 7 4.00 -21.32 -6.84
CA VAL A 7 3.94 -20.48 -8.06
C VAL A 7 4.47 -19.07 -7.81
N LYS A 8 5.70 -18.82 -8.29
CA LYS A 8 6.24 -17.48 -8.58
C LYS A 8 7.13 -17.62 -9.82
N LEU A 9 6.77 -16.96 -10.92
CA LEU A 9 7.56 -16.96 -12.16
C LEU A 9 8.79 -16.07 -11.97
N SER A 10 9.83 -16.59 -11.33
CA SER A 10 11.10 -15.87 -11.15
C SER A 10 11.99 -15.92 -12.38
N ASN A 11 11.80 -16.90 -13.28
CA ASN A 11 12.55 -16.99 -14.52
C ASN A 11 11.78 -17.88 -15.53
N LEU A 12 11.60 -17.42 -16.77
CA LEU A 12 11.06 -18.23 -17.86
C LEU A 12 12.12 -19.13 -18.51
N ASN A 13 13.40 -18.96 -18.12
CA ASN A 13 14.55 -19.68 -18.69
C ASN A 13 14.90 -20.99 -17.96
N THR A 14 14.11 -21.44 -17.00
CA THR A 14 14.35 -22.70 -16.28
C THR A 14 13.09 -23.55 -16.22
N ASN A 15 13.22 -24.85 -16.47
CA ASN A 15 12.13 -25.85 -16.49
C ASN A 15 11.43 -26.07 -15.14
N GLU A 16 11.76 -25.30 -14.10
CA GLU A 16 11.25 -25.44 -12.75
C GLU A 16 10.76 -24.10 -12.20
N ILE A 17 9.55 -24.11 -11.61
CA ILE A 17 8.98 -22.96 -10.91
C ILE A 17 9.22 -23.14 -9.40
N TYR A 18 9.98 -22.22 -8.81
CA TYR A 18 10.22 -22.15 -7.36
C TYR A 18 9.33 -21.08 -6.70
N CYS A 19 8.85 -21.35 -5.49
CA CYS A 19 8.11 -20.40 -4.66
C CYS A 19 8.45 -20.57 -3.17
N PHE A 20 8.21 -19.54 -2.39
CA PHE A 20 8.50 -19.48 -0.96
C PHE A 20 7.24 -19.35 -0.11
N SER A 21 6.07 -19.58 -0.71
CA SER A 21 4.77 -19.43 -0.06
C SER A 21 4.09 -20.78 0.15
N ASN A 22 3.36 -20.90 1.27
CA ASN A 22 2.54 -22.06 1.57
C ASN A 22 1.11 -21.80 1.09
N ALA A 23 0.47 -22.83 0.54
CA ALA A 23 -0.95 -22.80 0.17
C ALA A 23 -1.68 -23.91 0.95
N SER A 24 -2.87 -23.59 1.44
CA SER A 24 -3.74 -24.55 2.14
C SER A 24 -5.18 -24.36 1.69
N PHE A 25 -5.92 -25.45 1.60
CA PHE A 25 -7.37 -25.39 1.39
C PHE A 25 -8.05 -24.92 2.66
N ILE A 26 -8.99 -23.98 2.52
CA ILE A 26 -9.82 -23.47 3.62
C ILE A 26 -11.09 -24.32 3.75
N GLU A 27 -11.47 -25.02 2.67
CA GLU A 27 -12.65 -25.88 2.55
C GLU A 27 -12.38 -27.05 1.60
N ASP A 28 -13.29 -28.02 1.50
CA ASP A 28 -13.16 -29.17 0.61
C ASP A 28 -13.03 -28.72 -0.85
N SER A 29 -11.87 -29.01 -1.44
CA SER A 29 -11.44 -28.44 -2.72
C SER A 29 -10.82 -29.50 -3.62
N VAL A 30 -10.97 -29.32 -4.93
CA VAL A 30 -10.36 -30.18 -5.96
C VAL A 30 -9.21 -29.44 -6.63
N VAL A 31 -8.07 -30.12 -6.77
CA VAL A 31 -6.89 -29.58 -7.43
C VAL A 31 -6.70 -30.25 -8.78
N LEU A 32 -6.64 -29.46 -9.84
CA LEU A 32 -6.12 -29.90 -11.12
C LEU A 32 -4.62 -29.62 -11.17
N SER A 33 -3.82 -30.68 -11.19
CA SER A 33 -2.37 -30.59 -11.42
C SER A 33 -2.09 -30.69 -12.92
N ILE A 34 -1.34 -29.73 -13.46
CA ILE A 34 -0.98 -29.67 -14.87
C ILE A 34 0.53 -29.74 -14.98
N ASP A 35 1.02 -30.56 -15.90
CA ASP A 35 2.44 -30.66 -16.24
C ASP A 35 2.91 -29.35 -16.89
N PHE A 36 3.87 -28.69 -16.23
CA PHE A 36 4.40 -27.41 -16.66
C PHE A 36 5.09 -27.49 -18.04
N LEU A 37 5.78 -28.59 -18.35
CA LEU A 37 6.51 -28.74 -19.62
C LEU A 37 5.53 -28.82 -20.80
N LYS A 38 4.46 -29.60 -20.64
CA LYS A 38 3.39 -29.70 -21.64
C LYS A 38 2.62 -28.39 -21.78
N LEU A 39 2.39 -27.68 -20.67
CA LEU A 39 1.77 -26.35 -20.70
C LEU A 39 2.66 -25.37 -21.50
N GLN A 40 3.97 -25.40 -21.29
CA GLN A 40 4.90 -24.52 -21.99
C GLN A 40 4.98 -24.81 -23.49
N GLU A 41 5.11 -26.08 -23.86
CA GLU A 41 5.17 -26.50 -25.26
C GLU A 41 3.90 -26.14 -26.03
N HIS A 42 2.72 -26.41 -25.47
CA HIS A 42 1.46 -26.20 -26.18
C HIS A 42 0.90 -24.77 -26.09
N PHE A 43 1.17 -24.02 -25.01
CA PHE A 43 0.51 -22.73 -24.77
C PHE A 43 1.45 -21.52 -24.80
N PHE A 44 2.70 -21.64 -24.32
CA PHE A 44 3.67 -20.53 -24.37
C PHE A 44 4.25 -20.37 -25.77
N ASN A 45 4.62 -21.46 -26.45
CA ASN A 45 5.23 -21.40 -27.78
C ASN A 45 4.25 -20.98 -28.90
N ASN A 46 2.94 -21.17 -28.70
CA ASN A 46 1.92 -20.81 -29.68
C ASN A 46 1.39 -19.36 -29.53
N ASN A 47 1.92 -18.55 -28.60
CA ASN A 47 1.47 -17.16 -28.33
C ASN A 47 -0.01 -16.99 -27.92
N ILE A 48 -0.81 -18.05 -27.86
CA ILE A 48 -2.26 -18.00 -27.58
C ILE A 48 -2.51 -17.53 -26.14
N LEU A 49 -1.79 -18.11 -25.17
CA LEU A 49 -2.01 -17.84 -23.75
C LEU A 49 -1.07 -16.77 -23.18
N VAL A 50 0.04 -16.50 -23.88
CA VAL A 50 1.07 -15.53 -23.46
C VAL A 50 0.48 -14.13 -23.36
N LYS A 51 -0.36 -13.75 -24.33
CA LYS A 51 -1.01 -12.43 -24.34
C LYS A 51 -1.95 -12.24 -23.15
N GLU A 52 -2.79 -13.23 -22.85
CA GLU A 52 -3.70 -13.18 -21.70
C GLU A 52 -2.95 -13.24 -20.36
N LEU A 53 -1.88 -14.04 -20.28
CA LEU A 53 -1.02 -14.05 -19.09
C LEU A 53 -0.33 -12.69 -18.89
N MET A 54 0.22 -12.10 -19.94
CA MET A 54 0.85 -10.78 -19.89
C MET A 54 -0.16 -9.69 -19.53
N ASN A 55 -1.38 -9.74 -20.07
CA ASN A 55 -2.47 -8.83 -19.68
C ASN A 55 -2.86 -8.99 -18.22
N SER A 56 -2.98 -10.23 -17.73
CA SER A 56 -3.29 -10.54 -16.33
C SER A 56 -2.17 -10.08 -15.39
N LEU A 57 -0.90 -10.28 -15.76
CA LEU A 57 0.26 -9.79 -15.03
C LEU A 57 0.34 -8.26 -15.02
N LEU A 58 0.15 -7.61 -16.18
CA LEU A 58 0.10 -6.14 -16.27
C LEU A 58 -1.02 -5.58 -15.40
N LYS A 59 -2.21 -6.20 -15.42
CA LYS A 59 -3.34 -5.79 -14.58
C LYS A 59 -3.02 -5.93 -13.09
N LYS A 60 -2.38 -7.03 -12.67
CA LYS A 60 -1.93 -7.21 -11.28
C LYS A 60 -0.84 -6.21 -10.89
N THR A 61 0.10 -5.91 -11.78
CA THR A 61 1.14 -4.90 -11.53
C THR A 61 0.55 -3.50 -11.42
N HIS A 62 -0.43 -3.14 -12.26
CA HIS A 62 -1.16 -1.87 -12.14
C HIS A 62 -1.98 -1.79 -10.86
N GLN A 63 -2.66 -2.87 -10.46
CA GLN A 63 -3.36 -2.93 -9.19
C GLN A 63 -2.39 -2.76 -8.01
N LEU A 64 -1.24 -3.44 -8.04
CA LEU A 64 -0.22 -3.30 -7.02
C LEU A 64 0.37 -1.88 -7.00
N GLN A 65 0.70 -1.30 -8.15
CA GLN A 65 1.14 0.10 -8.25
C GLN A 65 0.07 1.07 -7.76
N SER A 66 -1.21 0.82 -8.05
CA SER A 66 -2.31 1.66 -7.56
C SER A 66 -2.51 1.53 -6.06
N LEU A 67 -2.32 0.33 -5.48
CA LEU A 67 -2.37 0.10 -4.04
C LEU A 67 -1.18 0.73 -3.33
N VAL A 68 0.03 0.51 -3.86
CA VAL A 68 1.27 1.11 -3.36
C VAL A 68 1.20 2.63 -3.48
N ASN A 69 0.74 3.18 -4.60
CA ASN A 69 0.52 4.62 -4.75
C ASN A 69 -0.57 5.10 -3.80
N ARG A 70 -1.66 4.37 -3.56
CA ARG A 70 -2.70 4.80 -2.62
C ARG A 70 -2.25 4.73 -1.15
N GLU A 71 -1.43 3.75 -0.77
CA GLU A 71 -0.80 3.65 0.55
C GLU A 71 0.35 4.66 0.73
N LEU A 72 1.09 4.99 -0.33
CA LEU A 72 2.13 6.03 -0.33
C LEU A 72 1.58 7.45 -0.44
N VAL A 73 0.45 7.66 -1.14
CA VAL A 73 -0.24 8.96 -1.27
C VAL A 73 -0.86 9.36 0.08
N PHE A 74 -1.23 8.40 0.93
CA PHE A 74 -1.42 8.64 2.37
C PHE A 74 -0.07 8.63 3.11
N ASP A 75 0.83 9.53 2.70
CA ASP A 75 2.06 9.81 3.41
C ASP A 75 1.74 10.18 4.87
N ALA A 76 2.70 10.01 5.79
CA ALA A 76 2.53 10.40 7.19
C ALA A 76 2.02 11.85 7.32
N THR A 77 2.41 12.70 6.36
CA THR A 77 1.90 14.08 6.19
C THR A 77 0.39 14.15 6.01
N ALA A 78 -0.18 13.38 5.09
CA ALA A 78 -1.61 13.36 4.79
C ALA A 78 -2.44 12.78 5.94
N LYS A 79 -1.95 11.73 6.61
CA LYS A 79 -2.61 11.14 7.78
C LYS A 79 -2.73 12.14 8.94
N VAL A 80 -1.65 12.87 9.22
CA VAL A 80 -1.65 13.91 10.26
C VAL A 80 -2.53 15.08 9.87
N ALA A 81 -2.44 15.55 8.61
CA ALA A 81 -3.30 16.62 8.10
C ALA A 81 -4.79 16.27 8.21
N TYR A 82 -5.16 15.05 7.80
CA TYR A 82 -6.54 14.55 7.92
C TYR A 82 -7.00 14.49 9.38
N MET A 83 -6.15 14.04 10.30
CA MET A 83 -6.50 13.98 11.73
C MET A 83 -6.71 15.37 12.34
N LEU A 84 -5.87 16.34 11.97
CA LEU A 84 -6.01 17.73 12.40
C LEU A 84 -7.33 18.34 11.91
N VAL A 85 -7.71 18.12 10.64
CA VAL A 85 -8.99 18.59 10.08
C VAL A 85 -10.18 17.85 10.70
N SER A 86 -10.08 16.54 10.89
CA SER A 86 -11.19 15.72 11.36
C SER A 86 -11.56 16.03 12.80
N ASP A 87 -10.56 16.12 13.69
CA ASP A 87 -10.81 16.38 15.11
C ASP A 87 -9.60 17.00 15.81
N LEU A 88 -9.43 18.31 15.61
CA LEU A 88 -8.34 19.09 16.24
C LEU A 88 -8.40 19.06 17.77
N LYS A 89 -9.62 19.03 18.35
CA LYS A 89 -9.80 18.99 19.81
C LYS A 89 -9.27 17.67 20.38
N MET A 90 -9.60 16.57 19.71
CA MET A 90 -9.11 15.25 20.09
C MET A 90 -7.59 15.15 19.93
N PHE A 91 -7.04 15.69 18.84
CA PHE A 91 -5.58 15.77 18.65
C PHE A 91 -4.88 16.53 19.79
N ASN A 92 -5.42 17.69 20.20
CA ASN A 92 -4.83 18.52 21.26
C ASN A 92 -4.98 17.95 22.66
N ASN A 93 -5.99 17.09 22.89
CA ASN A 93 -6.20 16.44 24.19
C ASN A 93 -5.37 15.15 24.36
N LEU A 94 -4.91 14.56 23.26
CA LEU A 94 -4.09 13.35 23.27
C LEU A 94 -2.59 13.67 23.30
N LYS A 95 -1.80 12.75 23.89
CA LYS A 95 -0.35 12.85 23.82
C LYS A 95 0.13 12.52 22.41
N ARG A 96 1.21 13.16 21.97
CA ARG A 96 1.83 12.92 20.65
C ARG A 96 2.18 11.45 20.42
N GLN A 97 2.55 10.71 21.46
CA GLN A 97 2.80 9.26 21.37
C GLN A 97 1.53 8.47 21.02
N ASP A 98 0.42 8.76 21.70
CA ASP A 98 -0.87 8.09 21.46
C ASP A 98 -1.37 8.40 20.04
N VAL A 99 -1.27 9.67 19.62
CA VAL A 99 -1.60 10.11 18.26
C VAL A 99 -0.76 9.37 17.21
N SER A 100 0.55 9.25 17.45
CA SER A 100 1.45 8.54 16.54
C SER A 100 1.07 7.07 16.40
N PHE A 101 0.70 6.44 17.53
CA PHE A 101 0.22 5.05 17.54
C PHE A 101 -1.08 4.87 16.75
N MET A 102 -2.05 5.76 16.94
CA MET A 102 -3.32 5.70 16.18
C MET A 102 -3.09 5.84 14.67
N LEU A 103 -2.19 6.73 14.26
CA LEU A 103 -1.86 6.95 12.85
C LEU A 103 -0.92 5.89 12.27
N HIS A 104 -0.48 4.92 13.08
CA HIS A 104 0.51 3.90 12.73
C HIS A 104 1.81 4.51 12.19
N ILE A 105 2.29 5.58 12.83
CA ILE A 105 3.54 6.28 12.51
C ILE A 105 4.43 6.40 13.74
N GLN A 106 5.72 6.63 13.53
CA GLN A 106 6.65 6.90 14.63
C GLN A 106 6.46 8.33 15.20
N PRO A 107 6.65 8.55 16.52
CA PRO A 107 6.60 9.87 17.14
C PRO A 107 7.57 10.88 16.52
N GLU A 108 8.73 10.40 16.05
CA GLU A 108 9.72 11.16 15.31
C GLU A 108 9.14 11.66 13.98
N THR A 109 8.41 10.80 13.26
CA THR A 109 7.75 11.12 12.00
C THR A 109 6.62 12.12 12.21
N LEU A 110 5.76 11.94 13.22
CA LEU A 110 4.73 12.92 13.58
C LEU A 110 5.35 14.30 13.85
N SER A 111 6.43 14.34 14.63
CA SER A 111 7.13 15.60 14.96
C SER A 111 7.74 16.27 13.72
N ARG A 112 8.28 15.49 12.78
CA ARG A 112 8.79 16.00 11.49
C ARG A 112 7.66 16.60 10.65
N VAL A 113 6.52 15.92 10.58
CA VAL A 113 5.34 16.38 9.82
C VAL A 113 4.79 17.67 10.40
N LEU A 114 4.58 17.76 11.72
CA LEU A 114 4.09 18.98 12.37
C LEU A 114 5.03 20.17 12.14
N LYS A 115 6.36 19.95 12.20
CA LYS A 115 7.35 20.98 11.88
C LYS A 115 7.26 21.43 10.41
N LYS A 116 6.99 20.52 9.47
CA LYS A 116 6.83 20.87 8.06
C LYS A 116 5.59 21.74 7.85
N LEU A 117 4.43 21.28 8.35
CA LEU A 117 3.17 22.03 8.26
C LEU A 117 3.26 23.42 8.93
N SER A 118 4.02 23.54 10.02
CA SER A 118 4.25 24.82 10.69
C SER A 118 5.16 25.76 9.90
N ARG A 119 6.19 25.24 9.21
CA ARG A 119 7.03 26.06 8.31
C ARG A 119 6.25 26.60 7.12
N ASP A 120 5.29 25.81 6.63
CA ASP A 120 4.45 26.17 5.50
C ASP A 120 3.31 27.15 5.92
N ASN A 121 3.29 27.61 7.18
CA ASN A 121 2.24 28.46 7.77
C ASN A 121 0.82 27.87 7.73
N ILE A 122 0.69 26.54 7.55
CA ILE A 122 -0.59 25.84 7.49
C ILE A 122 -1.17 25.65 8.90
N ILE A 123 -0.28 25.39 9.87
CA ILE A 123 -0.63 25.23 11.28
C ILE A 123 0.31 26.05 12.16
N GLU A 124 -0.16 26.41 13.35
CA GLU A 124 0.62 27.03 14.41
C GLU A 124 0.61 26.14 15.65
N ILE A 125 1.71 26.14 16.41
CA ILE A 125 1.84 25.32 17.61
C ILE A 125 2.07 26.28 18.79
N GLU A 126 1.03 26.54 19.57
CA GLU A 126 1.07 27.37 20.77
C GLU A 126 0.85 26.52 22.02
N ASN A 127 1.68 26.67 23.06
CA ASN A 127 1.53 25.96 24.34
C ASN A 127 1.24 24.45 24.18
N GLN A 128 1.94 23.81 23.25
CA GLN A 128 1.81 22.38 22.96
C GLN A 128 0.51 21.97 22.22
N GLN A 129 -0.38 22.91 21.92
CA GLN A 129 -1.59 22.75 21.14
C GLN A 129 -1.37 23.18 19.69
N VAL A 130 -2.02 22.48 18.76
CA VAL A 130 -2.02 22.81 17.34
C VAL A 130 -3.25 23.65 17.00
N ILE A 131 -3.04 24.72 16.24
CA ILE A 131 -4.06 25.63 15.72
C ILE A 131 -3.95 25.61 14.19
N ILE A 132 -5.07 25.43 13.50
CA ILE A 132 -5.10 25.44 12.04
C ILE A 132 -5.20 26.91 11.58
N LYS A 133 -4.25 27.35 10.75
CA LYS A 133 -4.29 28.68 10.10
C LYS A 133 -4.90 28.62 8.71
N ASP A 134 -4.58 27.57 7.95
CA ASP A 134 -5.08 27.38 6.59
C ASP A 134 -5.67 25.97 6.41
N GLU A 135 -6.99 25.88 6.60
CA GLU A 135 -7.72 24.64 6.42
C GLU A 135 -7.79 24.19 4.96
N ILE A 136 -7.72 25.13 4.01
CA ILE A 136 -7.79 24.83 2.57
C ILE A 136 -6.50 24.14 2.12
N ALA A 137 -5.35 24.69 2.49
CA ALA A 137 -4.05 24.09 2.23
C ALA A 137 -3.93 22.71 2.90
N LEU A 138 -4.41 22.58 4.14
CA LEU A 138 -4.41 21.31 4.87
C LEU A 138 -5.31 20.25 4.20
N ASN A 139 -6.47 20.65 3.66
CA ASN A 139 -7.35 19.80 2.88
C ASN A 139 -6.72 19.34 1.56
N SER A 140 -6.00 20.23 0.87
CA SER A 140 -5.31 19.90 -0.39
C SER A 140 -4.23 18.83 -0.19
N ILE A 141 -3.54 18.83 0.97
CA ILE A 141 -2.49 17.86 1.30
C ILE A 141 -2.98 16.41 1.29
N PHE A 142 -4.17 16.12 1.82
CA PHE A 142 -4.69 14.75 1.87
C PHE A 142 -5.64 14.41 0.71
N LYS A 143 -6.24 15.40 0.04
CA LYS A 143 -7.08 15.16 -1.14
C LYS A 143 -6.28 14.88 -2.40
N GLY A 144 -4.97 15.10 -2.40
CA GLY A 144 -4.10 14.80 -3.55
C GLY A 144 -4.39 15.64 -4.79
N VAL A 145 -5.17 16.71 -4.65
CA VAL A 145 -5.46 17.65 -5.74
C VAL A 145 -4.33 18.66 -5.76
N ALA A 146 -3.30 18.36 -6.55
CA ALA A 146 -2.50 19.41 -7.15
C ALA A 146 -3.45 20.25 -8.00
N ILE A 147 -3.55 21.54 -7.68
CA ILE A 147 -4.07 22.53 -8.64
C ILE A 147 -3.03 22.67 -9.75
#